data_AF-A0A8I1R167-F1
#
_entry.id   AF-A0A8I1R167-F1
#
_cell.length_a   1.000
_cell.length_b   1.000
_cell.length_c   1.000
_cell.angle_alpha   90.00
_cell.angle_beta   90.00
_cell.angle_gamma   90.00
#
_symmetry.space_group_name_H-M   'P 1'
#
loop_
_entity.id
_entity.type
_entity.pdbx_description
1 polymer ?
#
loop_
_entity_poly.entity_id
_entity_poly.type
_entity_poly.pdbx_seq_one_letter_code
_entity_poly.pdbx_strand_id
1 'polypeptide(L)'
;MAVINFDFAGWQYEQAIETLRIGFVEAISTLERQIAGKRDEIMHYEESVKNGGDPIGEWDEDGAMLWDQSQLLEFEATTLESACMSLRKAMVIQLYHLWERAVRVAVKGKSSDDHKALVAKLAEAGCIVHSQLDAVQHLVNTLKHGSGRSGNKLLSSWPELVITTIRFSDWYERIALSDDHVGKVAEIVAASYPR
;
A
#
# COMPACT_ATOMS: atom_id res chain seq x y z
N MET A 1 7.35 -16.10 -44.19
CA MET A 1 7.73 -15.89 -42.77
C MET A 1 6.53 -15.26 -42.07
N ALA A 2 6.04 -15.87 -40.99
CA ALA A 2 4.97 -15.28 -40.20
C ALA A 2 5.52 -14.08 -39.42
N VAL A 3 4.82 -12.95 -39.45
CA VAL A 3 5.15 -11.78 -38.62
C VAL A 3 4.77 -12.13 -37.19
N ILE A 4 5.76 -12.26 -36.31
CA ILE A 4 5.52 -12.40 -34.88
C ILE A 4 5.23 -11.00 -34.33
N ASN A 5 3.96 -10.68 -34.10
CA ASN A 5 3.51 -9.46 -33.41
C ASN A 5 3.65 -9.65 -31.88
N PHE A 6 4.87 -9.90 -31.42
CA PHE A 6 5.14 -10.00 -29.99
C PHE A 6 5.77 -8.69 -29.50
N ASP A 7 5.05 -7.98 -28.62
CA ASP A 7 5.60 -6.83 -27.90
C ASP A 7 6.36 -7.31 -26.65
N PHE A 8 7.68 -7.40 -26.78
CA PHE A 8 8.55 -7.76 -25.67
C PHE A 8 8.53 -6.73 -24.54
N ALA A 9 8.35 -5.44 -24.84
CA ALA A 9 8.34 -4.40 -23.82
C ALA A 9 7.08 -4.47 -22.96
N GLY A 10 5.91 -4.64 -23.59
CA GLY A 10 4.64 -4.94 -22.91
C GLY A 10 4.72 -6.20 -22.05
N TRP A 11 5.25 -7.30 -22.60
CA TRP A 11 5.45 -8.52 -21.82
C TRP A 11 6.35 -8.29 -20.61
N GLN A 12 7.50 -7.61 -20.78
CA GLN A 12 8.42 -7.33 -19.68
C GLN A 12 7.77 -6.46 -18.59
N TYR A 13 6.95 -5.48 -18.99
CA TYR A 13 6.22 -4.62 -18.07
C TYR A 13 5.18 -5.41 -17.26
N GLU A 14 4.40 -6.27 -17.91
CA GLU A 14 3.43 -7.14 -17.23
C GLU A 14 4.12 -8.10 -16.24
N GLN A 15 5.24 -8.71 -16.63
CA GLN A 15 6.03 -9.55 -15.72
C GLN A 15 6.58 -8.78 -14.52
N ALA A 16 6.98 -7.52 -14.70
CA ALA A 16 7.45 -6.67 -13.61
C ALA A 16 6.32 -6.36 -12.61
N ILE A 17 5.10 -6.08 -13.08
CA ILE A 17 3.93 -5.92 -12.20
C ILE A 17 3.65 -7.22 -11.43
N GLU A 18 3.63 -8.35 -12.12
CA GLU A 18 3.32 -9.63 -11.48
C GLU A 18 4.35 -10.02 -10.43
N THR A 19 5.63 -9.79 -10.71
CA THR A 19 6.72 -10.02 -9.75
C THR A 19 6.53 -9.17 -8.49
N LEU A 20 6.15 -7.90 -8.64
CA LEU A 20 5.84 -7.03 -7.50
C LEU A 20 4.63 -7.57 -6.72
N ARG A 21 3.54 -7.94 -7.41
CA ARG A 21 2.32 -8.48 -6.76
C ARG A 21 2.62 -9.72 -5.92
N ILE A 22 3.35 -10.69 -6.48
CA ILE A 22 3.74 -11.91 -5.76
C ILE A 22 4.54 -11.55 -4.51
N GLY A 23 5.57 -10.71 -4.65
CA GLY A 23 6.39 -10.28 -3.51
C GLY A 23 5.59 -9.58 -2.40
N PHE A 24 4.61 -8.76 -2.78
CA PHE A 24 3.72 -8.10 -1.82
C PHE A 24 2.79 -9.08 -1.10
N VAL A 25 2.16 -10.00 -1.83
CA VAL A 25 1.25 -11.00 -1.23
C VAL A 25 1.99 -11.85 -0.21
N GLU A 26 3.20 -12.32 -0.53
CA GLU A 26 4.01 -13.13 0.39
C GLU A 26 4.42 -12.35 1.64
N ALA A 27 4.81 -11.08 1.47
CA ALA A 27 5.21 -10.22 2.57
C ALA A 27 4.04 -9.87 3.50
N ILE A 28 2.87 -9.48 2.96
CA ILE A 28 1.67 -9.21 3.75
C ILE A 28 1.19 -10.47 4.46
N SER A 29 1.09 -11.59 3.75
CA SER A 29 0.66 -12.87 4.35
C SER A 29 1.55 -13.27 5.54
N THR A 30 2.84 -12.96 5.47
CA THR A 30 3.79 -13.23 6.55
C THR A 30 3.56 -12.35 7.77
N LEU A 31 3.26 -11.06 7.56
CA LEU A 31 2.95 -10.14 8.66
C LEU A 31 1.59 -10.46 9.29
N GLU A 32 0.59 -10.80 8.48
CA GLU A 32 -0.76 -11.16 8.96
C GLU A 32 -0.75 -12.45 9.79
N ARG A 33 0.04 -13.45 9.39
CA ARG A 33 0.26 -14.64 10.23
C ARG A 33 0.89 -14.30 11.57
N GLN A 34 1.84 -13.37 11.61
CA GLN A 34 2.46 -12.94 12.87
C GLN A 34 1.46 -12.18 13.76
N ILE A 35 0.63 -11.31 13.17
CA ILE A 35 -0.45 -10.62 13.90
C ILE A 35 -1.42 -11.64 14.51
N ALA A 36 -1.85 -12.63 13.72
CA ALA A 36 -2.72 -13.70 14.20
C ALA A 36 -2.06 -14.47 15.36
N GLY A 37 -0.79 -14.86 15.22
CA GLY A 37 -0.05 -15.53 16.29
C GLY A 37 0.05 -14.70 17.57
N LYS A 38 0.26 -13.39 17.46
CA LYS A 38 0.28 -12.48 18.62
C LYS A 38 -1.07 -12.39 19.33
N ARG A 39 -2.17 -12.38 18.57
CA ARG A 39 -3.53 -12.40 19.14
C ARG A 39 -3.83 -13.73 19.83
N ASP A 40 -3.39 -14.84 19.26
CA ASP A 40 -3.51 -16.16 19.89
C ASP A 40 -2.69 -16.23 21.19
N GLU A 41 -1.47 -15.68 21.20
CA GLU A 41 -0.62 -15.57 22.41
C GLU A 41 -1.31 -14.75 23.51
N ILE A 42 -1.96 -13.63 23.16
CA ILE A 42 -2.73 -12.81 24.12
C ILE A 42 -3.86 -13.65 24.74
N MET A 43 -4.68 -14.30 23.90
CA MET A 43 -5.81 -15.10 24.37
C MET A 43 -5.35 -16.23 25.31
N HIS A 44 -4.27 -16.93 24.96
CA HIS A 44 -3.71 -17.98 25.80
C HIS A 44 -3.17 -17.46 27.13
N TYR A 45 -2.50 -16.31 27.12
CA TYR A 45 -1.99 -15.68 28.33
C TYR A 45 -3.13 -15.26 29.27
N GLU A 46 -4.14 -14.56 28.74
CA GLU A 46 -5.30 -14.12 29.52
C GLU A 46 -6.09 -15.30 30.13
N GLU A 47 -6.27 -16.37 29.36
CA GLU A 47 -6.92 -17.59 29.85
C GLU A 47 -6.11 -18.27 30.96
N SER A 48 -4.78 -18.33 30.82
CA SER A 48 -3.88 -18.88 31.85
C SER A 48 -3.99 -18.12 33.16
N VAL A 49 -3.90 -16.77 33.12
CA VAL A 49 -4.03 -15.91 34.30
C VAL A 49 -5.41 -16.08 34.95
N LYS A 50 -6.47 -16.12 34.14
CA LYS A 50 -7.83 -16.35 34.65
C LYS A 50 -8.00 -17.70 35.35
N ASN A 51 -7.25 -18.71 34.92
CA ASN A 51 -7.24 -20.05 35.51
C ASN A 51 -6.27 -20.20 36.70
N GLY A 52 -5.73 -19.09 37.21
CA GLY A 52 -4.86 -19.07 38.39
C GLY A 52 -3.37 -19.23 38.08
N GLY A 53 -2.96 -19.07 36.82
CA GLY A 53 -1.56 -18.92 36.46
C GLY A 53 -0.99 -17.59 36.98
N ASP A 54 0.32 -17.58 37.23
CA ASP A 54 1.00 -16.36 37.69
C ASP A 54 1.05 -15.32 36.55
N PRO A 55 0.58 -14.09 36.79
CA PRO A 55 0.65 -13.04 35.78
C PRO A 55 2.11 -12.60 35.56
N ILE A 56 2.44 -12.29 34.31
CA ILE A 56 3.75 -11.78 33.92
C ILE A 56 3.60 -10.27 33.69
N GLY A 57 4.26 -9.47 34.51
CA GLY A 57 4.15 -8.03 34.45
C GLY A 57 4.92 -7.34 35.57
N GLU A 58 4.65 -6.04 35.71
CA GLU A 58 5.21 -5.20 36.75
C GLU A 58 4.09 -4.41 37.42
N TRP A 59 4.16 -4.33 38.75
CA TRP A 59 3.22 -3.60 39.59
C TRP A 59 4.00 -2.62 40.45
N ASP A 60 3.42 -1.45 40.72
CA ASP A 60 4.02 -0.47 41.61
C ASP A 60 3.91 -0.86 43.10
N GLU A 61 4.45 -0.02 43.97
CA GLU A 61 4.46 -0.23 45.43
C GLU A 61 3.05 -0.28 46.04
N ASP A 62 2.05 0.31 45.38
CA ASP A 62 0.65 0.32 45.80
C ASP A 62 -0.16 -0.85 45.18
N GLY A 63 0.49 -1.68 44.36
CA GLY A 63 -0.11 -2.84 43.69
C GLY A 63 -0.86 -2.49 42.40
N ALA A 64 -0.70 -1.28 41.86
CA ALA A 64 -1.25 -0.93 40.56
C ALA A 64 -0.38 -1.50 39.43
N MET A 65 -1.03 -2.06 38.40
CA MET A 65 -0.35 -2.65 37.25
C MET A 65 0.29 -1.56 36.38
N LEU A 66 1.61 -1.63 36.21
CA LEU A 66 2.36 -0.76 35.31
C LEU A 66 2.34 -1.31 33.88
N TRP A 67 2.60 -2.60 33.74
CA TRP A 67 2.39 -3.32 32.49
C TRP A 67 2.19 -4.81 32.72
N ASP A 68 1.63 -5.50 31.74
CA ASP A 68 1.61 -6.96 31.69
C ASP A 68 1.94 -7.51 30.30
N GLN A 69 2.11 -8.84 30.21
CA GLN A 69 2.44 -9.52 28.96
C GLN A 69 1.39 -9.28 27.87
N SER A 70 0.10 -9.15 28.21
CA SER A 70 -0.96 -8.89 27.22
C SER A 70 -0.75 -7.54 26.53
N GLN A 71 -0.43 -6.50 27.30
CA GLN A 71 -0.15 -5.17 26.77
C GLN A 71 1.09 -5.17 25.85
N LEU A 72 2.16 -5.88 26.23
CA LEU A 72 3.35 -6.00 25.39
C LEU A 72 3.03 -6.65 24.04
N LEU A 73 2.27 -7.75 24.05
CA LEU A 73 1.85 -8.46 22.84
C LEU A 73 0.92 -7.61 21.97
N GLU A 74 0.05 -6.79 22.57
CA GLU A 74 -0.81 -5.86 21.85
C GLU A 74 -0.01 -4.76 21.14
N PHE A 75 1.05 -4.24 21.79
CA PHE A 75 1.98 -3.30 21.15
C PHE A 75 2.72 -3.93 19.97
N GLU A 76 3.16 -5.19 20.11
CA GLU A 76 3.79 -5.94 19.02
C GLU A 76 2.83 -6.14 17.84
N ALA A 77 1.58 -6.55 18.10
CA ALA A 77 0.54 -6.70 17.09
C ALA A 77 0.24 -5.38 16.37
N THR A 78 0.10 -4.28 17.12
CA THR A 78 -0.13 -2.93 16.56
C THR A 78 1.04 -2.47 15.69
N THR A 79 2.27 -2.82 16.07
CA THR A 79 3.48 -2.52 15.30
C THR A 79 3.46 -3.28 13.96
N LEU A 80 3.07 -4.56 13.97
CA LEU A 80 2.93 -5.36 12.76
C LEU A 80 1.80 -4.84 11.85
N GLU A 81 0.67 -4.42 12.41
CA GLU A 81 -0.42 -3.80 11.65
C GLU A 81 0.03 -2.51 10.96
N SER A 82 0.82 -1.69 11.67
CA SER A 82 1.42 -0.47 11.13
C SER A 82 2.41 -0.78 10.00
N ALA A 83 3.15 -1.90 10.12
CA ALA A 83 4.04 -2.40 9.06
C ALA A 83 3.24 -2.86 7.83
N CYS A 84 2.12 -3.57 7.99
CA CYS A 84 1.22 -3.94 6.88
C CYS A 84 0.73 -2.71 6.13
N MET A 85 0.24 -1.69 6.85
CA MET A 85 -0.23 -0.46 6.22
C MET A 85 0.89 0.27 5.47
N SER A 86 2.09 0.31 6.05
CA SER A 86 3.27 0.93 5.43
C SER A 86 3.68 0.18 4.15
N LEU A 87 3.64 -1.15 4.17
CA LEU A 87 3.95 -1.99 3.01
C LEU A 87 2.94 -1.77 1.87
N ARG A 88 1.63 -1.68 2.18
CA ARG A 88 0.59 -1.35 1.20
C ARG A 88 0.86 0.00 0.53
N LYS A 89 1.17 1.02 1.31
CA LYS A 89 1.48 2.37 0.80
C LYS A 89 2.74 2.38 -0.07
N ALA A 90 3.79 1.70 0.36
CA ALA A 90 5.03 1.56 -0.41
C ALA A 90 4.80 0.84 -1.73
N MET A 91 4.00 -0.23 -1.74
CA MET A 91 3.71 -0.99 -2.96
C MET A 91 2.92 -0.15 -3.98
N VAL A 92 1.92 0.62 -3.54
CA VAL A 92 1.19 1.56 -4.41
C VAL A 92 2.13 2.57 -5.09
N ILE A 93 3.06 3.15 -4.33
CA ILE A 93 4.07 4.06 -4.89
C ILE A 93 4.93 3.34 -5.92
N GLN A 94 5.40 2.15 -5.60
CA GLN A 94 6.29 1.36 -6.45
C GLN A 94 5.63 0.95 -7.78
N LEU A 95 4.36 0.55 -7.75
CA LEU A 95 3.57 0.20 -8.94
C LEU A 95 3.41 1.39 -9.89
N TYR A 96 3.04 2.55 -9.35
CA TYR A 96 2.88 3.77 -10.14
C TYR A 96 4.23 4.27 -10.68
N HIS A 97 5.30 4.20 -9.89
CA HIS A 97 6.64 4.54 -10.36
C HIS A 97 7.15 3.61 -11.47
N LEU A 98 6.83 2.31 -11.38
CA LEU A 98 7.12 1.36 -12.44
C LEU A 98 6.42 1.77 -13.75
N TRP A 99 5.14 2.15 -13.68
CA TRP A 99 4.40 2.70 -14.82
C TRP A 99 5.05 3.96 -15.40
N GLU A 100 5.34 4.97 -14.57
CA GLU A 100 5.96 6.22 -15.05
C GLU A 100 7.28 5.97 -15.78
N ARG A 101 8.12 5.07 -15.23
CA ARG A 101 9.40 4.72 -15.84
C ARG A 101 9.20 3.97 -17.16
N ALA A 102 8.32 2.97 -17.20
CA ALA A 102 8.08 2.16 -18.37
C ALA A 102 7.48 2.99 -19.51
N VAL A 103 6.45 3.79 -19.23
CA VAL A 103 5.81 4.67 -20.22
C VAL A 103 6.80 5.68 -20.76
N ARG A 104 7.61 6.29 -19.90
CA ARG A 104 8.63 7.26 -20.33
C ARG A 104 9.60 6.67 -21.35
N VAL A 105 9.97 5.39 -21.21
CA VAL A 105 10.77 4.70 -22.24
C VAL A 105 9.94 4.49 -23.51
N ALA A 106 8.71 3.97 -23.38
CA ALA A 106 7.84 3.65 -24.51
C ALA A 106 7.55 4.87 -25.41
N VAL A 107 7.27 6.02 -24.82
CA VAL A 107 6.94 7.26 -25.56
C VAL A 107 8.15 8.17 -25.82
N LYS A 108 9.39 7.68 -25.57
CA LYS A 108 10.63 8.48 -25.67
C LYS A 108 10.52 9.80 -24.91
N GLY A 109 9.98 9.74 -23.70
CA GLY A 109 9.78 10.87 -22.80
C GLY A 109 11.08 11.43 -22.24
N LYS A 110 11.03 12.69 -21.78
CA LYS A 110 12.12 13.38 -21.07
C LYS A 110 12.02 13.10 -19.58
N SER A 111 13.12 13.26 -18.84
CA SER A 111 13.13 13.14 -17.36
C SER A 111 12.24 14.18 -16.65
N SER A 112 11.96 15.31 -17.30
CA SER A 112 11.05 16.35 -16.80
C SER A 112 9.57 16.06 -17.05
N ASP A 113 9.24 15.05 -17.85
CA ASP A 113 7.83 14.74 -18.14
C ASP A 113 7.15 14.25 -16.86
N ASP A 114 6.08 14.96 -16.50
CA ASP A 114 5.20 14.60 -15.41
C ASP A 114 4.07 13.68 -15.90
N HIS A 115 3.21 13.26 -14.97
CA HIS A 115 2.04 12.44 -15.26
C HIS A 115 1.24 12.92 -16.48
N LYS A 116 0.91 14.22 -16.54
CA LYS A 116 0.07 14.77 -17.62
C LYS A 116 0.79 14.72 -18.96
N ALA A 117 2.09 15.05 -18.97
CA ALA A 117 2.91 14.96 -20.18
C ALA A 117 3.01 13.52 -20.69
N LEU A 118 3.17 12.53 -19.80
CA LEU A 118 3.22 11.12 -20.17
C LEU A 118 1.87 10.62 -20.73
N VAL A 119 0.76 10.97 -20.08
CA VAL A 119 -0.60 10.61 -20.55
C VAL A 119 -0.89 11.24 -21.92
N ALA A 120 -0.52 12.51 -22.14
CA ALA A 120 -0.71 13.17 -23.42
C ALA A 120 0.07 12.47 -24.55
N LYS A 121 1.32 12.08 -24.29
CA LYS A 121 2.14 11.34 -25.26
C LYS A 121 1.61 9.94 -25.56
N LEU A 122 1.04 9.25 -24.56
CA LEU A 122 0.35 7.98 -24.78
C LEU A 122 -0.86 8.18 -25.70
N ALA A 123 -1.66 9.22 -25.47
CA ALA A 123 -2.81 9.54 -26.32
C ALA A 123 -2.38 9.89 -27.76
N GLU A 124 -1.30 10.66 -27.94
CA GLU A 124 -0.70 10.94 -29.26
C GLU A 124 -0.23 9.66 -29.97
N ALA A 125 0.23 8.67 -29.21
CA ALA A 125 0.60 7.34 -29.70
C ALA A 125 -0.61 6.40 -29.91
N GLY A 126 -1.84 6.88 -29.75
CA GLY A 126 -3.07 6.10 -29.92
C GLY A 126 -3.37 5.12 -28.78
N CYS A 127 -2.68 5.25 -27.64
CA CYS A 127 -2.91 4.40 -26.47
C CYS A 127 -4.03 4.97 -25.59
N ILE A 128 -4.87 4.09 -25.06
CA ILE A 128 -5.93 4.44 -24.12
C ILE A 128 -5.42 4.15 -22.70
N VAL A 129 -5.39 5.17 -21.84
CA VAL A 129 -5.06 5.01 -20.42
C VAL A 129 -6.32 4.70 -19.61
N HIS A 130 -6.15 3.99 -18.50
CA HIS A 130 -7.26 3.68 -17.61
C HIS A 130 -7.83 4.97 -16.98
N SER A 131 -9.17 5.07 -16.90
CA SER A 131 -9.86 6.29 -16.44
C SER A 131 -9.55 6.68 -14.99
N GLN A 132 -9.12 5.72 -14.17
CA GLN A 132 -8.74 5.94 -12.76
C GLN A 132 -7.25 6.22 -12.54
N LEU A 133 -6.44 6.34 -13.59
CA LEU A 133 -5.01 6.57 -13.43
C LEU A 133 -4.70 7.90 -12.73
N ASP A 134 -5.48 8.96 -12.98
CA ASP A 134 -5.37 10.23 -12.26
C ASP A 134 -5.61 10.07 -10.75
N ALA A 135 -6.55 9.21 -10.36
CA ALA A 135 -6.82 8.94 -8.94
C ALA A 135 -5.63 8.21 -8.27
N VAL A 136 -4.99 7.27 -8.98
CA VAL A 136 -3.75 6.63 -8.51
C VAL A 136 -2.62 7.66 -8.36
N GLN A 137 -2.49 8.58 -9.31
CA GLN A 137 -1.52 9.66 -9.22
C GLN A 137 -1.76 10.58 -8.01
N HIS A 138 -3.03 10.91 -7.72
CA HIS A 138 -3.38 11.69 -6.53
C HIS A 138 -3.06 10.92 -5.23
N LEU A 139 -3.33 9.62 -5.19
CA LEU A 139 -2.97 8.76 -4.06
C LEU A 139 -1.47 8.79 -3.81
N VAL A 140 -0.66 8.55 -4.84
CA VAL A 140 0.80 8.52 -4.73
C VAL A 140 1.37 9.88 -4.33
N ASN A 141 0.86 10.98 -4.89
CA ASN A 141 1.28 12.32 -4.50
C ASN A 141 0.95 12.63 -3.04
N THR A 142 -0.20 12.15 -2.55
CA THR A 142 -0.58 12.30 -1.15
C THR A 142 0.34 11.49 -0.24
N LEU A 143 0.64 10.25 -0.62
CA LEU A 143 1.57 9.39 0.14
C LEU A 143 3.00 9.95 0.19
N LYS A 144 3.47 10.63 -0.87
CA LYS A 144 4.82 11.22 -0.91
C LYS A 144 4.96 12.53 -0.16
N HIS A 145 3.91 13.35 -0.14
CA HIS A 145 4.02 14.74 0.28
C HIS A 145 3.20 15.11 1.52
N GLY A 146 2.23 14.28 1.93
CA GLY A 146 1.37 14.53 3.11
C GLY A 146 0.59 15.85 3.08
N SER A 147 0.59 16.57 1.95
CA SER A 147 0.10 17.96 1.90
C SER A 147 -1.41 18.04 1.71
N GLY A 148 -2.04 19.04 2.32
CA GLY A 148 -3.48 19.30 2.17
C GLY A 148 -3.94 19.48 0.73
N ARG A 149 -3.09 20.05 -0.13
CA ARG A 149 -3.37 20.16 -1.57
C ARG A 149 -3.50 18.79 -2.23
N SER A 150 -2.59 17.86 -1.95
CA SER A 150 -2.61 16.52 -2.55
C SER A 150 -3.75 15.68 -1.97
N GLY A 151 -3.92 15.75 -0.65
CA GLY A 151 -5.01 15.09 0.05
C GLY A 151 -6.40 15.52 -0.43
N ASN A 152 -6.63 16.81 -0.66
CA ASN A 152 -7.91 17.28 -1.20
C ASN A 152 -8.19 16.75 -2.61
N LYS A 153 -7.15 16.60 -3.46
CA LYS A 153 -7.31 15.98 -4.78
C LYS A 153 -7.64 14.49 -4.66
N LEU A 154 -7.00 13.79 -3.73
CA LEU A 154 -7.31 12.39 -3.45
C LEU A 154 -8.75 12.25 -2.95
N LEU A 155 -9.18 13.07 -1.99
CA LEU A 155 -10.54 13.05 -1.47
C LEU A 155 -11.58 13.25 -2.57
N SER A 156 -11.32 14.12 -3.55
CA SER A 156 -12.22 14.32 -4.69
C SER A 156 -12.21 13.17 -5.70
N SER A 157 -11.10 12.46 -5.87
CA SER A 157 -10.93 11.45 -6.93
C SER A 157 -11.09 10.01 -6.46
N TRP A 158 -10.84 9.74 -5.17
CA TRP A 158 -10.99 8.43 -4.53
C TRP A 158 -11.28 8.60 -3.02
N PRO A 159 -12.48 9.08 -2.66
CA PRO A 159 -12.83 9.42 -1.27
C PRO A 159 -12.77 8.23 -0.31
N GLU A 160 -13.05 7.02 -0.79
CA GLU A 160 -13.08 5.78 0.01
C GLU A 160 -11.75 5.45 0.69
N LEU A 161 -10.61 5.96 0.18
CA LEU A 161 -9.30 5.72 0.77
C LEU A 161 -8.99 6.65 1.95
N VAL A 162 -9.81 7.68 2.19
CA VAL A 162 -9.54 8.73 3.16
C VAL A 162 -10.39 8.54 4.41
N ILE A 163 -9.71 8.31 5.54
CA ILE A 163 -10.33 8.34 6.86
C ILE A 163 -10.61 9.81 7.24
N THR A 164 -11.88 10.10 7.56
CA THR A 164 -12.37 11.44 7.89
C THR A 164 -12.39 11.76 9.38
N THR A 165 -11.90 10.86 10.23
CA THR A 165 -11.83 11.09 11.67
C THR A 165 -10.83 12.19 12.02
N ILE A 166 -11.17 12.99 13.05
CA ILE A 166 -10.49 14.24 13.45
C ILE A 166 -9.11 13.98 14.10
N ARG A 167 -8.70 12.71 14.23
CA ARG A 167 -7.52 12.32 15.02
C ARG A 167 -6.18 12.53 14.30
N PHE A 168 -6.18 12.75 12.99
CA PHE A 168 -4.96 12.77 12.19
C PHE A 168 -4.60 14.18 11.73
N SER A 169 -3.37 14.61 12.04
CA SER A 169 -2.83 15.90 11.59
C SER A 169 -2.20 15.80 10.20
N ASP A 170 -1.77 14.61 9.78
CA ASP A 170 -1.12 14.35 8.49
C ASP A 170 -2.02 13.53 7.53
N TRP A 171 -2.00 13.90 6.25
CA TRP A 171 -2.73 13.17 5.20
C TRP A 171 -2.19 11.78 4.96
N TYR A 172 -0.91 11.52 5.22
CA TYR A 172 -0.37 10.16 5.11
C TYR A 172 -1.10 9.19 6.03
N GLU A 173 -1.35 9.58 7.29
CA GLU A 173 -2.02 8.77 8.30
C GLU A 173 -3.51 8.57 8.00
N ARG A 174 -4.12 9.54 7.31
CA ARG A 174 -5.53 9.47 6.88
C ARG A 174 -5.80 8.49 5.75
N ILE A 175 -4.76 7.92 5.14
CA ILE A 175 -4.93 6.95 4.05
C ILE A 175 -5.00 5.54 4.62
N ALA A 176 -6.13 4.87 4.37
CA ALA A 176 -6.32 3.45 4.60
C ALA A 176 -6.31 2.66 3.29
N LEU A 177 -5.44 1.65 3.21
CA LEU A 177 -5.37 0.73 2.09
C LEU A 177 -5.65 -0.69 2.58
N SER A 178 -6.44 -1.43 1.79
CA SER A 178 -6.55 -2.88 1.86
C SER A 178 -5.69 -3.51 0.78
N ASP A 179 -5.56 -4.83 0.80
CA ASP A 179 -4.87 -5.57 -0.27
C ASP A 179 -5.60 -5.43 -1.61
N ASP A 180 -6.93 -5.37 -1.59
CA ASP A 180 -7.76 -5.11 -2.77
C ASP A 180 -7.43 -3.74 -3.40
N HIS A 181 -7.16 -2.72 -2.58
CA HIS A 181 -6.74 -1.41 -3.10
C HIS A 181 -5.39 -1.50 -3.82
N VAL A 182 -4.43 -2.29 -3.29
CA VAL A 182 -3.14 -2.52 -3.95
C VAL A 182 -3.35 -3.30 -5.26
N GLY A 183 -4.19 -4.33 -5.24
CA GLY A 183 -4.56 -5.11 -6.43
C GLY A 183 -5.18 -4.24 -7.52
N LYS A 184 -6.12 -3.37 -7.14
CA LYS A 184 -6.77 -2.42 -8.05
C LYS A 184 -5.79 -1.40 -8.63
N VAL A 185 -4.84 -0.91 -7.84
CA VAL A 185 -3.76 -0.05 -8.36
C VAL A 185 -2.92 -0.80 -9.40
N ALA A 186 -2.56 -2.06 -9.14
CA ALA A 186 -1.81 -2.89 -10.08
C ALA A 186 -2.57 -3.07 -11.41
N GLU A 187 -3.88 -3.31 -11.36
CA GLU A 187 -4.74 -3.40 -12.55
C GLU A 187 -4.81 -2.09 -13.33
N ILE A 188 -4.99 -0.96 -12.63
CA ILE A 188 -5.06 0.37 -13.24
C ILE A 188 -3.77 0.69 -13.99
N VAL A 189 -2.60 0.44 -13.37
CA VAL A 189 -1.31 0.72 -14.02
C VAL A 189 -1.04 -0.24 -15.18
N ALA A 190 -1.37 -1.53 -15.03
CA ALA A 190 -1.26 -2.53 -16.10
C ALA A 190 -2.11 -2.13 -17.33
N ALA A 191 -3.34 -1.68 -17.10
CA ALA A 191 -4.26 -1.23 -18.13
C ALA A 191 -3.88 0.14 -18.74
N SER A 192 -2.88 0.83 -18.20
CA SER A 192 -2.44 2.15 -18.64
C SER A 192 -1.11 2.14 -19.40
N TYR A 193 -0.59 0.97 -19.75
CA TYR A 193 0.61 0.81 -20.58
C TYR A 193 0.25 0.44 -22.03
N PRO A 194 1.03 0.87 -23.05
CA PRO A 194 0.85 0.44 -24.43
C PRO A 194 0.79 -1.08 -24.61
N ARG A 195 -0.04 -1.57 -25.53
CA ARG A 195 -0.12 -2.99 -25.91
C ARG A 195 0.07 -3.16 -27.40
#